data_AF-A0AAV9CRS3-F1
#
_entry.id   AF-A0AAV9CRS3-F1
#
_cell.length_a   1.000
_cell.length_b   1.000
_cell.length_c   1.000
_cell.angle_alpha   90.00
_cell.angle_beta   90.00
_cell.angle_gamma   90.00
#
_symmetry.space_group_name_H-M   'P 1'
#
loop_
_entity.id
_entity.type
_entity.pdbx_description
1 polymer ?
#
loop_
_entity_poly.entity_id
_entity_poly.type
_entity_poly.pdbx_seq_one_letter_code
_entity_poly.pdbx_strand_id
1 'polypeptide(L)' 'MDTSSPAVFVNADLLKVYQDRRVRAVVQVARDEGATMVGQSTDGHQLIVKGSPSFPPSHFVEVIGIADGAS' A
#
# COMPACT_ATOMS: atom_id res chain seq x y z
N MET A 1 -11.64 6.70 14.81
CA MET A 1 -10.72 7.09 13.71
C MET A 1 -10.13 8.43 14.11
N ASP A 2 -8.84 8.47 14.43
CA ASP A 2 -8.14 9.75 14.65
C ASP A 2 -7.92 10.42 13.29
N THR A 3 -8.63 11.53 13.05
CA THR A 3 -8.58 12.32 11.81
C THR A 3 -7.61 13.50 11.92
N SER A 4 -6.95 13.69 13.07
CA SER A 4 -6.03 14.81 13.29
C SER A 4 -4.75 14.72 12.46
N SER A 5 -4.38 13.52 12.01
CA SER A 5 -3.28 13.27 11.07
C SER A 5 -3.79 12.42 9.89
N PRO A 6 -4.32 13.05 8.82
CA PRO A 6 -4.83 12.32 7.67
C PRO A 6 -3.68 11.61 6.95
N ALA A 7 -3.86 10.32 6.69
CA ALA A 7 -2.94 9.54 5.88
C ALA A 7 -2.92 10.14 4.46
N VAL A 8 -1.74 10.51 3.96
CA VAL A 8 -1.60 11.10 2.63
C VAL A 8 -1.87 10.04 1.57
N PHE A 9 -2.67 10.37 0.55
CA PHE A 9 -2.97 9.46 -0.55
C PHE A 9 -1.79 9.41 -1.53
N VAL A 10 -1.24 8.21 -1.75
CA VAL A 10 -0.03 8.00 -2.54
C VAL A 10 -0.19 6.86 -3.55
N ASN A 11 0.55 6.95 -4.66
CA ASN A 11 0.88 5.83 -5.54
C ASN A 11 2.30 5.34 -5.24
N ALA A 12 2.84 4.40 -6.03
CA ALA A 12 4.15 3.81 -5.75
C ALA A 12 5.31 4.79 -5.91
N ASP A 13 5.25 5.69 -6.89
CA ASP A 13 6.29 6.71 -7.06
C ASP A 13 6.26 7.74 -5.93
N LEU A 14 5.08 8.20 -5.54
CA LEU A 14 4.95 9.17 -4.44
C LEU A 14 5.33 8.54 -3.09
N LEU A 15 5.05 7.24 -2.88
CA LEU A 15 5.38 6.50 -1.65
C LEU A 15 6.83 6.70 -1.20
N LYS A 16 7.77 6.76 -2.15
CA LYS A 16 9.22 6.94 -1.92
C LYS A 16 9.56 8.26 -1.19
N VAL A 17 8.71 9.28 -1.33
CA VAL A 17 8.88 10.62 -0.73
C VAL A 17 8.25 10.68 0.68
N TYR A 18 7.44 9.69 1.05
CA TYR A 18 6.70 9.63 2.30
C TYR A 18 7.21 8.56 3.27
N GLN A 19 8.46 8.09 3.12
CA GLN A 19 9.09 7.11 4.03
C GLN A 19 8.88 7.47 5.50
N ASP A 20 8.63 6.47 6.34
CA ASP A 20 8.33 6.57 7.77
C ASP A 20 7.06 7.37 8.12
N ARG A 21 6.26 7.74 7.13
CA ARG A 21 4.99 8.47 7.34
C ARG A 21 3.81 7.56 7.10
N ARG A 22 2.72 7.88 7.79
CA ARG A 22 1.41 7.27 7.57
C ARG A 22 0.84 7.71 6.22
N VAL A 23 0.53 6.73 5.38
CA VAL A 23 0.01 6.92 4.02
C VAL A 23 -1.21 6.03 3.78
N ARG A 24 -1.96 6.35 2.72
CA ARG A 24 -3.04 5.52 2.18
C ARG A 24 -2.83 5.33 0.68
N ALA A 25 -3.06 4.13 0.17
CA ALA A 25 -2.91 3.81 -1.24
C ALA A 25 -4.01 2.86 -1.70
N VAL A 26 -4.45 2.98 -2.95
CA VAL A 26 -5.28 1.95 -3.59
C VAL A 26 -4.36 1.05 -4.41
N VAL A 27 -4.52 -0.25 -4.21
CA VAL A 27 -3.74 -1.29 -4.87
C VAL A 27 -4.67 -2.35 -5.44
N GLN A 28 -4.43 -2.75 -6.69
CA GLN A 28 -5.05 -3.94 -7.25
C GLN A 28 -4.24 -5.16 -6.83
N VAL A 29 -4.87 -6.13 -6.16
CA VAL A 29 -4.18 -7.33 -5.69
C VAL A 29 -3.71 -8.16 -6.89
N ALA A 30 -2.40 -8.33 -7.04
CA ALA A 30 -1.81 -9.16 -8.08
C ALA A 30 -1.61 -10.60 -7.58
N ARG A 31 -1.06 -10.73 -6.38
CA ARG A 31 -0.78 -12.01 -5.72
C ARG A 31 -0.76 -11.83 -4.21
N ASP A 32 -1.18 -12.88 -3.53
CA ASP A 32 -1.20 -12.96 -2.08
C ASP A 32 -0.28 -14.10 -1.65
N GLU A 33 0.71 -13.77 -0.84
CA GLU A 33 1.76 -14.67 -0.37
C GLU A 33 1.61 -14.94 1.15
N GLY A 34 0.45 -14.62 1.73
CA GLY A 34 0.09 -14.88 3.13
C GLY A 34 0.65 -13.84 4.10
N ALA A 35 1.97 -13.70 4.18
CA ALA A 35 2.61 -12.67 5.03
C ALA A 35 2.73 -11.31 4.34
N THR A 36 2.67 -11.33 3.00
CA THR A 36 2.78 -10.17 2.14
C THR A 36 1.79 -10.26 1.00
N MET A 37 1.21 -9.13 0.62
CA MET A 37 0.44 -8.99 -0.61
C MET A 37 1.24 -8.14 -1.60
N VAL A 38 1.36 -8.62 -2.84
CA VAL A 38 1.90 -7.81 -3.93
C VAL A 38 0.73 -7.26 -4.73
N GLY A 39 0.70 -5.95 -4.85
CA GLY A 39 -0.35 -5.22 -5.57
C GLY A 39 0.23 -4.33 -6.65
N GLN A 40 -0.60 -3.98 -7.62
CA GLN A 40 -0.31 -2.94 -8.61
C GLN A 40 -0.90 -1.62 -8.13
N SER A 41 -0.06 -0.59 -8.07
CA SER A 41 -0.49 0.78 -7.75
C SER A 41 -1.13 1.44 -8.97
N THR A 42 -1.75 2.61 -8.76
CA THR A 42 -2.47 3.35 -9.81
C THR A 42 -1.56 3.91 -10.91
N ASP A 43 -0.25 3.97 -10.69
CA ASP A 43 0.78 4.33 -11.67
C ASP A 43 1.35 3.10 -12.41
N GLY A 44 0.82 1.90 -12.16
CA GLY A 44 1.24 0.66 -12.81
C GLY A 44 2.44 -0.03 -12.18
N HIS A 45 3.10 0.58 -11.18
CA HIS A 45 4.21 -0.02 -10.46
C HIS A 45 3.72 -1.02 -9.39
N GLN A 46 4.58 -1.96 -9.02
CA GLN A 46 4.28 -2.91 -7.94
C GLN A 46 4.54 -2.31 -6.57
N LEU A 47 3.70 -2.68 -5.60
CA LEU A 47 3.85 -2.40 -4.18
C LEU A 47 3.80 -3.71 -3.39
N ILE A 48 4.56 -3.76 -2.30
CA ILE A 48 4.51 -4.85 -1.32
C ILE A 48 3.83 -4.32 -0.07
N VAL A 49 2.74 -4.97 0.32
CA VAL A 49 2.02 -4.69 1.55
C VAL A 49 2.36 -5.79 2.55
N LYS A 50 2.99 -5.41 3.66
CA LYS A 50 3.42 -6.35 4.72
C LYS A 50 2.31 -6.51 5.76
N GLY A 51 2.12 -7.73 6.28
CA GLY A 51 1.18 -8.00 7.37
C GLY A 51 -0.29 -7.78 7.00
N SER A 52 -0.62 -7.83 5.70
CA SER A 52 -2.00 -7.76 5.24
C SER A 52 -2.74 -9.09 5.48
N PRO A 53 -4.06 -9.06 5.75
CA PRO A 53 -4.88 -10.25 5.63
C PRO A 53 -4.92 -10.71 4.15
N SER A 54 -5.38 -11.94 3.95
CA SER A 54 -5.51 -12.47 2.60
C SER A 54 -6.58 -11.72 1.79
N PHE A 55 -6.27 -11.41 0.53
CA PHE A 55 -7.21 -10.75 -0.38
C PHE A 55 -7.26 -11.48 -1.73
N PRO A 56 -8.46 -11.60 -2.34
CA PRO A 56 -8.59 -12.21 -3.65
C PRO A 56 -7.87 -11.37 -4.74
N PRO A 57 -7.20 -12.02 -5.72
CA PRO A 57 -6.59 -11.33 -6.86
C PRO A 57 -7.60 -10.50 -7.66
N SER A 58 -7.11 -9.49 -8.37
CA SER A 58 -7.88 -8.53 -9.19
C SER A 58 -8.82 -7.59 -8.41
N HIS A 59 -8.96 -7.75 -7.09
CA HIS A 59 -9.69 -6.80 -6.26
C HIS A 59 -8.87 -5.55 -6.00
N PHE A 60 -9.55 -4.41 -5.91
CA PHE A 60 -8.97 -3.17 -5.42
C PHE A 60 -9.14 -3.10 -3.90
N VAL A 61 -8.03 -2.85 -3.20
CA VAL A 61 -8.00 -2.67 -1.75
C VAL A 61 -7.40 -1.31 -1.41
N GLU A 62 -8.00 -0.64 -0.44
CA GLU A 62 -7.39 0.54 0.17
C GLU A 62 -6.51 0.08 1.34
N VAL A 63 -5.23 0.44 1.27
CA VAL A 63 -4.23 0.11 2.28
C VAL A 63 -3.86 1.39 3.02
N ILE A 64 -3.95 1.37 4.35
CA ILE A 64 -3.48 2.44 5.22
C ILE A 64 -2.35 1.87 6.07
N GLY A 65 -1.16 2.44 5.96
CA GLY A 65 0.03 1.90 6.62
C GLY A 65 1.14 2.94 6.75
N ILE A 66 2.33 2.48 7.15
CA ILE A 66 3.55 3.28 7.15
C ILE A 66 4.30 2.97 5.85
N ALA A 67 4.71 4.01 5.13
CA ALA A 67 5.52 3.84 3.93
C ALA A 67 6.92 3.34 4.32
N ASP A 68 7.27 2.16 3.84
CA ASP A 68 8.59 1.57 4.03
C ASP A 68 9.54 2.04 2.91
N GLY A 69 10.78 2.36 3.27
CA GLY A 69 11.84 2.63 2.30
C GLY A 69 12.49 1.32 1.88
N ALA A 70 12.67 1.09 0.58
CA ALA A 70 13.53 -0.01 0.13
C ALA A 70 14.94 0.22 0.70
N SER A 71 15.33 -0.58 1.68
CA SER A 71 16.73 -0.71 2.10
C SER A 71 17.50 -1.54 1.08
#